data_AF-A0A2V5TMM6-F1
#
_entry.id   AF-A0A2V5TMM6-F1
#
_cell.length_a   1.000
_cell.length_b   1.000
_cell.length_c   1.000
_cell.angle_alpha   90.00
_cell.angle_beta   90.00
_cell.angle_gamma   90.00
#
_symmetry.space_group_name_H-M   'P 1'
#
loop_
_entity.id
_entity.type
_entity.pdbx_description
1 polymer ?
#
loop_
_entity_poly.entity_id
_entity_poly.type
_entity_poly.pdbx_seq_one_letter_code
_entity_poly.pdbx_strand_id
1 'polypeptide(L)'
;MSWFTRLFKKDKPEPEGYARLDFIRTFPHVFWVSSIGYDERSPKGFRYKVLTMRHEPEMLIELILLRESVNGKKTKVTHMQAPIDRFGVTEDMVRQLGQDQSVSFERFDLTDIRTFDEFRARAIEIGWDAAQNE
;
A
#
# COMPACT_ATOMS: atom_id res chain seq x y z
N MET A 1 -11.06 17.46 -9.35
CA MET A 1 -9.81 16.74 -9.67
C MET A 1 -8.86 16.93 -8.50
N SER A 2 -8.48 15.85 -7.83
CA SER A 2 -7.71 15.90 -6.58
C SER A 2 -6.27 16.40 -6.84
N TRP A 3 -5.77 17.35 -6.06
CA TRP A 3 -4.48 18.03 -6.29
C TRP A 3 -3.27 17.07 -6.26
N PHE A 4 -3.40 15.92 -5.58
CA PHE A 4 -2.37 14.90 -5.46
C PHE A 4 -1.94 14.27 -6.80
N THR A 5 -2.82 14.21 -7.81
CA THR A 5 -2.45 13.60 -9.11
C THR A 5 -1.40 14.39 -9.88
N ARG A 6 -1.11 15.65 -9.49
CA ARG A 6 -0.11 16.49 -10.14
C ARG A 6 1.33 16.20 -9.70
N LEU A 7 1.53 15.54 -8.56
CA LEU A 7 2.87 15.30 -7.99
C LEU A 7 3.51 13.99 -8.48
N PHE A 8 2.74 13.12 -9.16
CA PHE A 8 3.18 11.78 -9.50
C PHE A 8 2.95 11.50 -10.99
N LYS A 9 3.97 10.94 -11.67
CA LYS A 9 3.79 10.44 -13.05
C LYS A 9 2.91 9.19 -13.03
N LYS A 10 1.89 9.16 -13.89
CA LYS A 10 0.93 8.06 -14.02
C LYS A 10 1.33 7.11 -15.17
N ASP A 11 1.00 5.83 -14.96
CA ASP A 11 0.98 4.67 -15.86
C ASP A 11 2.30 3.90 -16.09
N LYS A 12 2.54 2.91 -15.20
CA LYS A 12 3.25 1.66 -15.52
C LYS A 12 2.24 0.56 -15.88
N PRO A 13 2.58 -0.39 -16.78
CA PRO A 13 1.72 -1.55 -17.09
C PRO A 13 1.41 -2.37 -15.84
N GLU A 14 0.21 -2.96 -15.78
CA GLU A 14 -0.23 -3.71 -14.61
C GLU A 14 0.65 -4.95 -14.38
N PRO A 15 1.30 -5.08 -13.22
CA PRO A 15 2.06 -6.29 -12.90
C PRO A 15 1.13 -7.49 -12.57
N GLU A 16 1.62 -8.72 -12.79
CA GLU A 16 0.91 -9.98 -12.45
C GLU A 16 0.53 -10.11 -10.96
N GLY A 17 1.17 -9.33 -10.09
CA GLY A 17 0.80 -9.13 -8.69
C GLY A 17 0.97 -7.66 -8.31
N TYR A 18 0.18 -7.17 -7.35
CA TYR A 18 0.13 -5.73 -7.06
C TYR A 18 1.48 -5.16 -6.64
N ALA A 19 2.22 -5.81 -5.74
CA ALA A 19 3.56 -5.37 -5.33
C ALA A 19 4.61 -6.42 -5.72
N ARG A 20 5.74 -5.97 -6.26
CA ARG A 20 6.87 -6.82 -6.61
C ARG A 20 8.05 -6.51 -5.68
N LEU A 21 8.39 -7.47 -4.83
CA LEU A 21 9.57 -7.40 -3.96
C LEU A 21 10.57 -8.44 -4.48
N ASP A 22 11.80 -8.01 -4.75
CA ASP A 22 12.88 -8.90 -5.19
C ASP A 22 14.04 -8.95 -4.18
N PHE A 23 14.07 -8.04 -3.20
CA PHE A 23 15.10 -7.93 -2.16
C PHE A 23 16.53 -7.76 -2.71
N ILE A 24 16.65 -7.32 -3.96
CA ILE A 24 17.90 -6.98 -4.62
C ILE A 24 17.89 -5.50 -4.99
N ARG A 25 16.81 -5.04 -5.62
CA ARG A 25 16.59 -3.64 -6.02
C ARG A 25 15.28 -3.09 -5.46
N THR A 26 14.32 -3.95 -5.19
CA THR A 26 12.99 -3.55 -4.72
C THR A 26 12.72 -4.13 -3.35
N PHE A 27 12.59 -3.25 -2.37
CA PHE A 27 12.38 -3.59 -0.97
C PHE A 27 11.07 -2.96 -0.47
N PRO A 28 10.40 -3.53 0.54
CA PRO A 28 9.24 -2.89 1.15
C PRO A 28 9.64 -1.56 1.79
N HIS A 29 8.71 -0.65 2.04
CA HIS A 29 9.04 0.58 2.77
C HIS A 29 8.09 0.76 3.96
N VAL A 30 6.95 1.41 3.77
CA VAL A 30 5.91 1.50 4.80
C VAL A 30 4.59 1.01 4.22
N PHE A 31 3.82 0.32 5.04
CA PHE A 31 2.50 -0.14 4.69
C PHE A 31 1.45 0.51 5.58
N TRP A 32 0.26 0.69 5.02
CA TRP A 32 -0.91 1.03 5.81
C TRP A 32 -2.10 0.14 5.48
N VAL A 33 -2.84 -0.21 6.52
CA VAL A 33 -4.11 -0.92 6.40
C VAL A 33 -5.17 -0.12 7.13
N SER A 34 -6.29 0.16 6.46
CA SER A 34 -7.38 0.88 7.10
C SER A 34 -8.23 -0.02 7.99
N SER A 35 -8.93 0.58 8.95
CA SER A 35 -10.14 0.00 9.52
C SER A 35 -11.16 -0.32 8.42
N ILE A 36 -12.17 -1.15 8.73
CA ILE A 36 -13.26 -1.40 7.78
C ILE A 36 -14.05 -0.10 7.58
N GLY A 37 -14.16 0.33 6.33
CA GLY A 37 -15.06 1.40 5.90
C GLY A 37 -16.32 0.83 5.25
N TYR A 38 -17.36 1.65 5.16
CA TYR A 38 -18.65 1.29 4.58
C TYR A 38 -19.16 2.44 3.71
N ASP A 39 -19.75 2.10 2.55
CA ASP A 39 -20.42 3.06 1.67
C ASP A 39 -21.57 2.37 0.93
N GLU A 40 -22.37 3.15 0.19
CA GLU A 40 -23.51 2.63 -0.58
C GLU A 40 -23.11 1.56 -1.61
N ARG A 41 -21.89 1.63 -2.14
CA ARG A 41 -21.35 0.69 -3.13
C ARG A 41 -20.77 -0.57 -2.48
N SER A 42 -20.53 -0.55 -1.18
CA SER A 42 -19.90 -1.62 -0.42
C SER A 42 -20.52 -1.72 0.97
N PRO A 43 -21.81 -2.08 1.06
CA PRO A 43 -22.51 -2.21 2.34
C PRO A 43 -21.96 -3.34 3.21
N LYS A 44 -21.28 -4.32 2.60
CA LYS A 44 -20.57 -5.40 3.30
C LYS A 44 -19.23 -4.94 3.90
N GLY A 45 -18.79 -3.73 3.58
CA GLY A 45 -17.52 -3.16 4.02
C GLY A 45 -16.38 -3.30 3.02
N PHE A 46 -15.35 -2.50 3.22
CA PHE A 46 -14.09 -2.53 2.48
C PHE A 46 -12.92 -2.11 3.37
N ARG A 47 -11.69 -2.40 2.95
CA ARG A 47 -10.46 -1.85 3.54
C ARG A 47 -9.58 -1.26 2.47
N TYR A 48 -8.87 -0.19 2.80
CA TYR A 48 -7.77 0.30 1.98
C TYR A 48 -6.46 -0.34 2.42
N LYS A 49 -5.62 -0.65 1.46
CA LYS A 49 -4.23 -1.06 1.66
C LYS A 49 -3.34 -0.14 0.86
N VAL A 50 -2.42 0.55 1.53
CA VAL A 50 -1.42 1.40 0.90
C VAL A 50 -0.10 0.66 0.97
N LEU A 51 0.39 0.27 -0.20
CA LEU A 51 1.62 -0.47 -0.37
C LEU A 51 2.71 0.45 -0.88
N THR A 52 3.85 0.52 -0.19
CA THR A 52 5.00 1.27 -0.70
C THR A 52 6.25 0.42 -0.76
N MET A 53 6.98 0.55 -1.86
CA MET A 53 8.25 -0.11 -2.09
C MET A 53 9.32 0.91 -2.45
N ARG A 54 10.53 0.71 -1.92
CA ARG A 54 11.72 1.48 -2.29
C ARG A 54 12.51 0.74 -3.37
N HIS A 55 12.85 1.47 -4.42
CA HIS A 55 13.71 1.03 -5.52
C HIS A 55 15.11 1.61 -5.30
N GLU A 56 16.08 0.73 -5.13
CA GLU A 56 17.50 1.04 -4.95
C GLU A 56 18.31 0.53 -6.17
N PRO A 57 19.31 1.28 -6.66
CA PRO A 57 19.88 2.51 -6.09
C PRO A 57 19.18 3.81 -6.54
N GLU A 58 18.11 3.75 -7.33
CA GLU A 58 17.46 4.92 -7.93
C GLU A 58 16.76 5.82 -6.90
N MET A 59 16.59 5.34 -5.66
CA MET A 59 15.94 6.02 -4.54
C MET A 59 14.54 6.52 -4.90
N LEU A 60 13.75 5.65 -5.53
CA LEU A 60 12.35 5.91 -5.87
C LEU A 60 11.43 5.14 -4.92
N ILE A 61 10.34 5.76 -4.50
CA ILE A 61 9.21 5.08 -3.86
C ILE A 61 8.12 4.84 -4.89
N GLU A 62 7.74 3.59 -5.02
CA GLU A 62 6.52 3.16 -5.68
C GLU A 62 5.41 3.03 -4.64
N LEU A 63 4.23 3.55 -4.94
CA LEU A 63 3.05 3.49 -4.08
C LEU A 63 1.88 2.91 -4.84
N ILE A 64 1.17 1.99 -4.18
CA ILE A 64 -0.02 1.35 -4.70
C ILE A 64 -1.13 1.42 -3.65
N LEU A 65 -2.25 2.05 -4.00
CA LEU A 65 -3.46 2.03 -3.18
C LEU A 65 -4.40 0.98 -3.71
N LEU A 66 -4.76 0.04 -2.87
CA LEU A 66 -5.77 -0.98 -3.14
C LEU A 66 -7.00 -0.74 -2.29
N ARG A 67 -8.17 -1.02 -2.85
CA ARG A 67 -9.42 -1.20 -2.11
C ARG A 67 -9.77 -2.68 -2.14
N GLU A 68 -9.89 -3.27 -0.96
CA GLU A 68 -10.22 -4.68 -0.75
C GLU A 68 -11.64 -4.79 -0.21
N SER A 69 -12.49 -5.52 -0.91
CA SER A 69 -13.81 -5.90 -0.41
C SER A 69 -13.70 -7.02 0.63
N VAL A 70 -14.70 -7.20 1.48
CA VAL A 70 -14.69 -8.26 2.53
C VAL A 70 -14.53 -9.69 1.97
N ASN A 71 -14.89 -9.94 0.71
CA ASN A 71 -14.64 -11.22 0.05
C ASN A 71 -13.19 -11.39 -0.48
N GLY A 72 -12.27 -10.50 -0.09
CA GLY A 72 -10.86 -10.55 -0.48
C GLY A 72 -10.55 -9.98 -1.87
N LYS A 73 -11.58 -9.59 -2.65
CA LYS A 73 -11.39 -8.99 -3.98
C LYS A 73 -10.71 -7.63 -3.83
N LYS A 74 -9.53 -7.49 -4.45
CA LYS A 74 -8.75 -6.25 -4.48
C LYS A 74 -8.98 -5.52 -5.79
N THR A 75 -9.02 -4.19 -5.73
CA THR A 75 -9.07 -3.32 -6.90
C THR A 75 -8.04 -2.22 -6.71
N LYS A 76 -7.20 -2.02 -7.73
CA LYS A 76 -6.22 -0.95 -7.75
C LYS A 76 -6.93 0.40 -7.89
N VAL A 77 -6.73 1.28 -6.93
CA VAL A 77 -7.29 2.65 -6.93
C VAL A 77 -6.28 3.60 -7.53
N THR A 78 -5.01 3.50 -7.11
CA THR A 78 -3.93 4.31 -7.64
C THR A 78 -2.61 3.54 -7.66
N HIS A 79 -1.73 3.94 -8.56
CA HIS A 79 -0.37 3.42 -8.68
C HIS A 79 0.51 4.56 -9.17
N MET A 80 1.53 4.88 -8.39
CA MET A 80 2.40 6.03 -8.61
C MET A 80 3.83 5.75 -8.23
N GLN A 81 4.76 6.52 -8.78
CA GLN A 81 6.17 6.50 -8.39
C GLN A 81 6.69 7.93 -8.24
N ALA A 82 7.51 8.17 -7.21
CA ALA A 82 8.19 9.42 -6.97
C ALA A 82 9.56 9.19 -6.32
N PRO A 83 10.46 10.20 -6.32
CA PRO A 83 11.65 10.15 -5.49
C PRO A 83 11.34 9.99 -4.00
N ILE A 84 12.21 9.29 -3.26
CA ILE A 84 12.00 8.96 -1.84
C ILE A 84 11.91 10.19 -0.93
N ASP A 85 12.54 11.30 -1.31
CA ASP A 85 12.47 12.57 -0.56
C ASP A 85 11.05 13.16 -0.52
N ARG A 86 10.16 12.73 -1.43
CA ARG A 86 8.73 13.09 -1.45
C ARG A 86 7.87 12.17 -0.60
N PHE A 87 8.45 11.19 0.09
CA PHE A 87 7.68 10.21 0.84
C PHE A 87 6.78 10.82 1.92
N GLY A 88 7.16 11.94 2.55
CA GLY A 88 6.30 12.63 3.52
C GLY A 88 4.92 13.01 2.95
N VAL A 89 4.83 13.29 1.64
CA VAL A 89 3.56 13.57 0.95
C VAL A 89 2.63 12.35 0.95
N THR A 90 3.19 11.14 0.92
CA THR A 90 2.42 9.89 1.05
C THR A 90 1.71 9.83 2.39
N GLU A 91 2.39 10.18 3.49
CA GLU A 91 1.79 10.12 4.83
C GLU A 91 0.59 11.07 4.94
N ASP A 92 0.72 12.28 4.40
CA ASP A 92 -0.38 13.25 4.36
C ASP A 92 -1.53 12.79 3.47
N MET A 93 -1.23 12.13 2.35
CA MET A 93 -2.25 11.52 1.50
C MET A 93 -3.01 10.41 2.23
N VAL A 94 -2.32 9.53 2.97
CA VAL A 94 -2.98 8.46 3.74
C VAL A 94 -3.85 9.06 4.84
N ARG A 95 -3.38 10.10 5.52
CA ARG A 95 -4.15 10.82 6.54
C ARG A 95 -5.42 11.46 5.96
N GLN A 96 -5.28 12.15 4.82
CA GLN A 96 -6.42 12.76 4.13
C GLN A 96 -7.42 11.70 3.67
N LEU A 97 -6.94 10.59 3.11
CA LEU A 97 -7.80 9.46 2.72
C LEU A 97 -8.57 8.91 3.92
N GLY A 98 -7.94 8.82 5.08
CA GLY A 98 -8.59 8.39 6.32
C GLY A 98 -9.73 9.32 6.74
N GLN A 99 -9.50 10.63 6.65
CA GLN A 99 -10.53 11.65 6.94
C GLN A 99 -11.67 11.59 5.92
N ASP A 100 -11.35 11.57 4.62
CA ASP A 100 -12.33 11.60 3.53
C ASP A 100 -13.24 10.37 3.52
N GLN A 101 -12.74 9.24 4.03
CA GLN A 101 -13.45 7.96 4.02
C GLN A 101 -13.90 7.51 5.42
N SER A 102 -13.69 8.33 6.46
CA SER A 102 -13.98 8.01 7.86
C SER A 102 -13.38 6.68 8.31
N VAL A 103 -12.12 6.42 7.93
CA VAL A 103 -11.36 5.23 8.35
C VAL A 103 -10.06 5.63 9.04
N SER A 104 -9.60 4.83 10.01
CA SER A 104 -8.28 4.97 10.60
C SER A 104 -7.28 4.07 9.88
N PHE A 105 -6.01 4.45 9.83
CA PHE A 105 -4.96 3.61 9.25
C PHE A 105 -3.96 3.16 10.32
N GLU A 106 -3.67 1.86 10.33
CA GLU A 106 -2.53 1.31 11.04
C GLU A 106 -1.31 1.35 10.12
N ARG A 107 -0.17 1.82 10.65
CA ARG A 107 1.10 2.00 9.92
C ARG A 107 2.09 0.90 10.31
N PHE A 108 2.69 0.25 9.33
CA PHE A 108 3.72 -0.76 9.51
C PHE A 108 5.02 -0.29 8.85
N ASP A 109 6.06 -0.11 9.67
CA ASP A 109 7.39 0.27 9.21
C ASP A 109 8.22 -0.96 8.83
N LEU A 110 8.56 -1.08 7.55
CA LEU A 110 9.38 -2.17 7.00
C LEU A 110 10.64 -1.61 6.32
N THR A 111 11.07 -0.42 6.71
CA THR A 111 12.23 0.25 6.08
C THR A 111 13.55 -0.48 6.35
N ASP A 112 13.62 -1.26 7.42
CA ASP A 112 14.74 -2.10 7.85
C ASP A 112 14.79 -3.46 7.13
N ILE A 113 13.68 -3.93 6.57
CA ILE A 113 13.57 -5.24 5.93
C ILE A 113 14.41 -5.29 4.65
N ARG A 114 15.26 -6.33 4.55
CA ARG A 114 16.21 -6.54 3.45
C ARG A 114 16.10 -7.91 2.80
N THR A 115 15.41 -8.86 3.42
CA THR A 115 15.25 -10.22 2.90
C THR A 115 13.80 -10.68 2.90
N PHE A 116 13.50 -11.70 2.10
CA PHE A 116 12.18 -12.33 2.07
C PHE A 116 11.81 -12.95 3.41
N ASP A 117 12.75 -13.58 4.11
CA ASP A 117 12.49 -14.23 5.39
C ASP A 117 12.15 -13.22 6.49
N GLU A 118 12.85 -12.09 6.55
CA GLU A 118 12.51 -10.97 7.43
C GLU A 118 11.11 -10.40 7.11
N PHE A 119 10.82 -10.22 5.82
CA PHE A 119 9.50 -9.75 5.37
C PHE A 119 8.39 -10.73 5.80
N ARG A 120 8.61 -12.04 5.61
CA ARG A 120 7.67 -13.08 5.99
C ARG A 120 7.46 -13.12 7.50
N ALA A 121 8.54 -13.08 8.27
CA ALA A 121 8.46 -13.05 9.74
C ALA A 121 7.62 -11.85 10.21
N ARG A 122 7.90 -10.66 9.67
CA ARG A 122 7.13 -9.46 10.01
C ARG A 122 5.68 -9.54 9.54
N ALA A 123 5.42 -10.11 8.36
CA ALA A 123 4.05 -10.34 7.87
C ALA A 123 3.25 -11.26 8.82
N ILE A 124 3.88 -12.28 9.41
CA ILE A 124 3.25 -13.15 10.41
C ILE A 124 2.93 -12.35 11.68
N GLU A 125 3.90 -11.58 12.20
CA GLU A 125 3.73 -10.77 13.42
C GLU A 125 2.57 -9.78 13.31
N ILE A 126 2.40 -9.17 12.14
CA ILE A 126 1.33 -8.19 11.87
C ILE A 126 0.01 -8.85 11.42
N GLY A 127 -0.09 -10.18 11.50
CA GLY A 127 -1.31 -10.93 11.19
C GLY A 127 -1.68 -10.96 9.70
N TRP A 128 -0.72 -10.73 8.80
CA TRP A 128 -0.92 -10.87 7.35
C TRP A 128 -0.75 -12.31 6.86
N ASP A 129 -0.24 -13.20 7.70
CA ASP A 129 -0.27 -14.64 7.45
C ASP A 129 -1.67 -15.19 7.74
N ALA A 130 -2.63 -14.79 6.90
CA ALA A 130 -3.87 -15.52 6.74
C ALA A 130 -3.60 -16.67 5.77
N ALA A 131 -3.05 -17.76 6.29
CA ALA A 131 -3.41 -19.06 5.76
C ALA A 131 -4.88 -19.36 6.11
N GLN A 132 -5.52 -20.14 5.23
CA GLN A 132 -6.79 -20.86 5.37
C GLN A 132 -8.05 -20.15 4.83
N ASN A 133 -8.33 -20.40 3.55
CA ASN A 133 -9.59 -21.05 3.22
C ASN A 133 -9.26 -22.39 2.57
N GLU A 134 -9.86 -23.44 3.13
CA GLU A 134 -10.12 -24.75 2.53
C GLU A 134 -10.72 -24.66 1.12
#